data_AF-A0A2H0QKN1-F1
#
_entry.id   AF-A0A2H0QKN1-F1
#
_cell.length_a   1.000
_cell.length_b   1.000
_cell.length_c   1.000
_cell.angle_alpha   90.00
_cell.angle_beta   90.00
_cell.angle_gamma   90.00
#
_symmetry.space_group_name_H-M   'P 1'
#
loop_
_entity.id
_entity.type
_entity.pdbx_description
1 polymer ?
#
loop_
_entity_poly.entity_id
_entity_poly.type
_entity_poly.pdbx_seq_one_letter_code
_entity_poly.pdbx_strand_id
1 'polypeptide(L)'
;MPKVTQENINELMQELITIISETNGISLNDTLELLMHSPTLKAKRTSHKLILEFQRLLADFHQDEIDVYTLLNHSVAKAFFEFFRHFPLPYHEEHIHLTGSMSAEFLYPRLKVLLEGPNRKIYEEKIIQAYGVKSIPIKSVEDVDNLIRLKEGEQFKEYLRILYLPKLVLYSKEAHVEAAYHMASELYNKYNVGSIRLKFTLSRATTDKSEQIPGLESVNEEDVVMGLYEGFKRFQNEHPFYQFILSPCFRKEAEFFDNENFKTKEEHFLYQCEKIIELVKKFPELNDHLVEVDTVGDEKELYRKAHFMQMKAGFRKLQYEGFKIRSHHGETWKSLKKGIQSVDNAMNIWRVDTLEHGLSLGINPNYYYHRMFQRVMEENEKSNGLNPKNIEYHEIMDMEWRDLIVRDKLIQGVPLTEIEQLSFLKTKFHAAREVESYQHDVLNRLINKEVSLVALPSSNMKLTGAFPDYKDHPFSWWEKKGVTLGVGTDNYITLNTDFIQEMLILLFSDPDNLKITKLLMVTTKESRRAYISSLLWQMRKKFCVNE
;
A
#
# COMPACT_ATOMS: atom_id res chain seq x y z
N MET A 1 -25.12 15.38 -18.31
CA MET A 1 -25.08 14.07 -17.62
C MET A 1 -26.46 13.79 -17.03
N PRO A 2 -27.02 12.58 -17.20
CA PRO A 2 -28.24 12.21 -16.49
C PRO A 2 -27.99 12.37 -14.98
N LYS A 3 -29.00 12.87 -14.24
CA LYS A 3 -28.89 13.06 -12.80
C LYS A 3 -28.71 11.68 -12.16
N VAL A 4 -27.52 11.38 -11.63
CA VAL A 4 -27.24 10.12 -10.95
C VAL A 4 -28.09 10.08 -9.68
N THR A 5 -28.96 9.08 -9.59
CA THR A 5 -29.79 8.84 -8.41
C THR A 5 -29.28 7.60 -7.68
N GLN A 6 -29.48 7.55 -6.37
CA GLN A 6 -29.22 6.34 -5.57
C GLN A 6 -30.00 5.13 -6.12
N GLU A 7 -31.18 5.38 -6.69
CA GLU A 7 -32.01 4.37 -7.36
C GLU A 7 -31.27 3.70 -8.52
N ASN A 8 -30.58 4.46 -9.37
CA ASN A 8 -29.79 3.90 -10.47
C ASN A 8 -28.64 3.01 -9.95
N ILE A 9 -27.98 3.41 -8.86
CA ILE A 9 -26.88 2.64 -8.27
C ILE A 9 -27.42 1.31 -7.72
N ASN A 10 -28.53 1.34 -6.99
CA ASN A 10 -29.15 0.15 -6.42
C ASN A 10 -29.60 -0.84 -7.51
N GLU A 11 -30.17 -0.34 -8.61
CA GLU A 11 -30.55 -1.17 -9.75
C GLU A 11 -29.35 -1.83 -10.42
N LEU A 12 -28.30 -1.06 -10.70
CA LEU A 12 -27.06 -1.58 -11.27
C LEU A 12 -26.43 -2.63 -10.34
N MET A 13 -26.46 -2.40 -9.03
CA MET A 13 -25.96 -3.34 -8.02
C MET A 13 -26.77 -4.65 -8.04
N GLN A 14 -28.10 -4.59 -8.07
CA GLN A 14 -28.95 -5.79 -8.13
C GLN A 14 -28.67 -6.63 -9.38
N GLU A 15 -28.48 -5.98 -10.53
CA GLU A 15 -28.16 -6.69 -11.76
C GLU A 15 -26.72 -7.26 -11.71
N LEU A 16 -25.76 -6.52 -11.16
CA LEU A 16 -24.40 -7.03 -10.92
C LEU A 16 -24.41 -8.28 -10.05
N ILE A 17 -25.14 -8.27 -8.94
CA ILE A 17 -25.28 -9.44 -8.06
C ILE A 17 -25.86 -10.63 -8.85
N THR A 18 -26.87 -10.38 -9.68
CA THR A 18 -27.49 -11.41 -10.51
C THR A 18 -26.49 -12.04 -11.47
N ILE A 19 -25.82 -11.23 -12.31
CA ILE A 19 -24.86 -11.73 -13.30
C ILE A 19 -23.64 -12.39 -12.63
N ILE A 20 -23.07 -11.78 -11.60
CA ILE A 20 -21.87 -12.30 -10.93
C ILE A 20 -22.15 -13.63 -10.23
N SER A 21 -23.33 -13.79 -9.61
CA SER A 21 -23.71 -15.05 -8.96
C SER A 21 -23.99 -16.18 -9.96
N GLU A 22 -24.57 -15.88 -11.12
CA GLU A 22 -24.85 -16.87 -12.19
C GLU A 22 -23.59 -17.33 -12.92
N THR A 23 -22.62 -16.43 -13.08
CA THR A 23 -21.36 -16.69 -13.80
C THR A 23 -20.23 -17.17 -12.90
N ASN A 24 -20.43 -17.11 -11.58
CA ASN A 24 -19.38 -17.32 -10.58
C ASN A 24 -18.18 -16.38 -10.79
N GLY A 25 -18.49 -15.09 -10.92
CA GLY A 25 -17.55 -13.96 -10.95
C GLY A 25 -16.43 -14.10 -11.97
N ILE A 26 -16.79 -13.96 -13.24
CA ILE A 26 -15.85 -13.95 -14.38
C ILE A 26 -15.11 -12.61 -14.50
N SER A 27 -14.44 -12.36 -15.63
CA SER A 27 -13.72 -11.11 -15.90
C SER A 27 -14.67 -9.90 -15.89
N LEU A 28 -14.12 -8.70 -15.72
CA LEU A 28 -14.92 -7.48 -15.74
C LEU A 28 -15.54 -7.26 -17.13
N ASN A 29 -14.77 -7.41 -18.20
CA ASN A 29 -15.27 -7.17 -19.56
C ASN A 29 -16.41 -8.13 -19.92
N ASP A 30 -16.27 -9.42 -19.62
CA ASP A 30 -17.35 -10.40 -19.84
C ASP A 30 -18.59 -10.06 -18.99
N THR A 31 -18.39 -9.63 -17.74
CA THR A 31 -19.48 -9.23 -16.85
C THR A 31 -20.22 -8.01 -17.41
N LEU A 32 -19.51 -6.99 -17.89
CA LEU A 32 -20.10 -5.80 -18.49
C LEU A 32 -20.82 -6.13 -19.81
N GLU A 33 -20.27 -7.04 -20.62
CA GLU A 33 -20.95 -7.53 -21.82
C GLU A 33 -22.29 -8.21 -21.47
N LEU A 34 -22.30 -9.12 -20.49
CA LEU A 34 -23.53 -9.77 -20.06
C LEU A 34 -24.57 -8.78 -19.52
N LEU A 35 -24.13 -7.76 -18.76
CA LEU A 35 -24.99 -6.67 -18.32
C LEU A 35 -25.62 -5.91 -19.49
N MET A 36 -24.85 -5.63 -20.55
CA MET A 36 -25.38 -4.99 -21.77
C MET A 36 -26.45 -5.82 -22.47
N HIS A 37 -26.40 -7.14 -22.30
CA HIS A 37 -27.38 -8.07 -22.85
C HIS A 37 -28.58 -8.36 -21.93
N SER A 38 -28.53 -7.96 -20.66
CA SER A 38 -29.60 -8.14 -19.67
C SER A 38 -30.94 -7.56 -20.14
N PRO A 39 -32.04 -8.35 -20.15
CA PRO A 39 -33.37 -7.86 -20.44
C PRO A 39 -33.83 -6.75 -19.48
N THR A 40 -33.48 -6.87 -18.19
CA THR A 40 -33.83 -5.90 -17.14
C THR A 40 -33.24 -4.53 -17.46
N LEU A 41 -31.94 -4.47 -17.75
CA LEU A 41 -31.28 -3.22 -18.07
C LEU A 41 -31.70 -2.67 -19.44
N LYS A 42 -31.91 -3.53 -20.45
CA LYS A 42 -32.42 -3.08 -21.76
C LYS A 42 -33.78 -2.38 -21.66
N ALA A 43 -34.66 -2.84 -20.77
CA ALA A 43 -35.93 -2.17 -20.50
C ALA A 43 -35.72 -0.78 -19.85
N LYS A 44 -34.62 -0.59 -19.11
CA LYS A 44 -34.29 0.64 -18.40
C LYS A 44 -33.18 1.43 -19.11
N ARG A 45 -33.61 2.26 -20.06
CA ARG A 45 -32.72 3.05 -20.95
C ARG A 45 -31.61 3.83 -20.24
N THR A 46 -31.80 4.30 -19.01
CA THR A 46 -30.79 5.06 -18.26
C THR A 46 -29.64 4.15 -17.79
N SER A 47 -29.95 3.06 -17.10
CA SER A 47 -28.97 2.10 -16.57
C SER A 47 -28.17 1.44 -17.70
N HIS A 48 -28.85 1.09 -18.81
CA HIS A 48 -28.18 0.57 -20.00
C HIS A 48 -27.15 1.53 -20.59
N LYS A 49 -27.49 2.84 -20.67
CA LYS A 49 -26.54 3.87 -21.12
C LYS A 49 -25.34 4.01 -20.19
N LEU A 50 -25.53 3.86 -18.88
CA LEU A 50 -24.44 3.92 -17.90
C LEU A 50 -23.46 2.75 -18.09
N ILE A 51 -23.93 1.53 -18.37
CA ILE A 51 -23.02 0.40 -18.67
C ILE A 51 -22.23 0.69 -19.96
N LEU A 52 -22.89 1.15 -21.02
CA LEU A 52 -22.23 1.47 -22.29
C LEU A 52 -21.19 2.59 -22.14
N GLU A 53 -21.53 3.63 -21.38
CA GLU A 53 -20.60 4.73 -21.04
C GLU A 53 -19.40 4.19 -20.26
N PHE A 54 -19.63 3.36 -19.25
CA PHE A 54 -18.56 2.77 -18.45
C PHE A 54 -17.62 1.88 -19.28
N GLN A 55 -18.14 1.07 -20.20
CA GLN A 55 -17.31 0.27 -21.10
C GLN A 55 -16.41 1.13 -21.99
N ARG A 56 -16.91 2.27 -22.47
CA ARG A 56 -16.10 3.23 -23.25
C ARG A 56 -15.04 3.86 -22.39
N LEU A 57 -15.40 4.37 -21.22
CA LEU A 57 -14.43 4.95 -20.28
C LEU A 57 -13.36 3.92 -19.88
N LEU A 58 -13.73 2.65 -19.71
CA LEU A 58 -12.78 1.59 -19.40
C LEU A 58 -11.80 1.38 -20.56
N ALA A 59 -12.27 1.38 -21.81
CA ALA A 59 -11.40 1.32 -22.98
C ALA A 59 -10.50 2.57 -23.08
N ASP A 60 -11.05 3.76 -22.84
CA ASP A 60 -10.32 5.04 -22.86
C ASP A 60 -9.21 5.06 -21.79
N PHE A 61 -9.47 4.54 -20.59
CA PHE A 61 -8.48 4.38 -19.53
C PHE A 61 -7.32 3.46 -19.97
N HIS A 62 -7.65 2.33 -20.59
CA HIS A 62 -6.65 1.41 -21.14
C HIS A 62 -5.88 1.99 -22.33
N GLN A 63 -6.41 3.02 -22.99
CA GLN A 63 -5.76 3.77 -24.08
C GLN A 63 -5.03 5.05 -23.63
N ASP A 64 -4.93 5.31 -22.32
CA ASP A 64 -4.29 6.51 -21.74
C ASP A 64 -5.04 7.83 -22.04
N GLU A 65 -6.34 7.75 -22.38
CA GLU A 65 -7.16 8.93 -22.70
C GLU A 65 -7.83 9.55 -21.45
N ILE A 66 -8.01 8.77 -20.38
CA ILE A 66 -8.54 9.22 -19.09
C ILE A 66 -7.81 8.55 -17.92
N ASP A 67 -7.95 9.10 -16.72
CA ASP A 67 -7.43 8.50 -15.48
C ASP A 67 -8.41 7.51 -14.83
N VAL A 68 -7.91 6.72 -13.88
CA VAL A 68 -8.73 5.76 -13.10
C VAL A 68 -9.81 6.45 -12.26
N TYR A 69 -9.61 7.70 -11.84
CA TYR A 69 -10.58 8.41 -10.99
C TYR A 69 -11.85 8.74 -11.75
N THR A 70 -11.76 8.93 -13.06
CA THR A 70 -12.92 9.07 -13.95
C THR A 70 -13.79 7.81 -13.90
N LEU A 71 -13.18 6.63 -13.87
CA LEU A 71 -13.89 5.35 -13.68
C LEU A 71 -14.46 5.22 -12.27
N LEU A 72 -13.66 5.46 -11.24
CA LEU A 72 -14.05 5.29 -9.83
C LEU A 72 -15.23 6.19 -9.44
N ASN A 73 -15.33 7.38 -10.03
CA ASN A 73 -16.44 8.31 -9.80
C ASN A 73 -17.74 7.94 -10.55
N HIS A 74 -17.68 7.00 -11.48
CA HIS A 74 -18.80 6.58 -12.31
C HIS A 74 -19.84 5.76 -11.53
N SER A 75 -21.11 5.83 -11.93
CA SER A 75 -22.23 5.16 -11.22
C SER A 75 -22.08 3.63 -11.20
N VAL A 76 -21.47 3.05 -12.23
CA VAL A 76 -21.19 1.60 -12.31
C VAL A 76 -20.12 1.19 -11.31
N ALA A 77 -19.06 2.00 -11.14
CA ALA A 77 -18.06 1.74 -10.10
C ALA A 77 -18.68 1.85 -8.69
N LYS A 78 -19.60 2.79 -8.45
CA LYS A 78 -20.37 2.89 -7.19
C LYS A 78 -21.26 1.66 -6.96
N ALA A 79 -21.83 1.09 -8.01
CA ALA A 79 -22.60 -0.15 -7.92
C ALA A 79 -21.71 -1.37 -7.58
N PHE A 80 -20.51 -1.45 -8.18
CA PHE A 80 -19.50 -2.44 -7.78
C PHE A 80 -19.01 -2.22 -6.34
N PHE A 81 -18.84 -0.98 -5.91
CA PHE A 81 -18.47 -0.64 -4.55
C PHE A 81 -19.49 -1.21 -3.56
N GLU A 82 -20.78 -0.95 -3.80
CA GLU A 82 -21.85 -1.53 -2.97
C GLU A 82 -21.91 -3.06 -3.09
N PHE A 83 -21.66 -3.63 -4.27
CA PHE A 83 -21.53 -5.09 -4.41
C PHE A 83 -20.45 -5.65 -3.45
N PHE A 84 -19.25 -5.07 -3.44
CA PHE A 84 -18.18 -5.51 -2.54
C PHE A 84 -18.49 -5.22 -1.08
N ARG A 85 -19.09 -4.08 -0.76
CA ARG A 85 -19.47 -3.72 0.62
C ARG A 85 -20.48 -4.69 1.22
N HIS A 86 -21.37 -5.26 0.40
CA HIS A 86 -22.40 -6.19 0.84
C HIS A 86 -22.02 -7.67 0.65
N PHE A 87 -20.80 -7.97 0.22
CA PHE A 87 -20.35 -9.36 0.08
C PHE A 87 -20.39 -10.05 1.45
N PRO A 88 -20.99 -11.26 1.59
CA PRO A 88 -21.29 -11.83 2.91
C PRO A 88 -20.08 -12.19 3.77
N LEU A 89 -18.89 -12.30 3.19
CA LEU A 89 -17.66 -12.62 3.91
C LEU A 89 -16.78 -11.37 4.00
N PRO A 90 -16.37 -10.93 5.21
CA PRO A 90 -15.52 -9.77 5.37
C PRO A 90 -14.11 -9.95 4.78
N TYR A 91 -13.48 -8.83 4.47
CA TYR A 91 -12.13 -8.78 3.89
C TYR A 91 -11.03 -8.74 4.94
N HIS A 92 -9.83 -9.12 4.50
CA HIS A 92 -8.58 -9.02 5.23
C HIS A 92 -7.76 -7.83 4.74
N GLU A 93 -7.67 -6.79 5.56
CA GLU A 93 -6.72 -5.70 5.39
C GLU A 93 -5.33 -6.18 5.85
N GLU A 94 -4.48 -6.56 4.89
CA GLU A 94 -3.19 -7.19 5.16
C GLU A 94 -2.05 -6.21 5.43
N HIS A 95 -2.27 -4.92 5.19
CA HIS A 95 -1.25 -3.91 5.35
C HIS A 95 -1.89 -2.53 5.51
N ILE A 96 -1.97 -2.09 6.76
CA ILE A 96 -2.43 -0.74 7.12
C ILE A 96 -1.56 -0.15 8.22
N HIS A 97 -1.28 1.15 8.14
CA HIS A 97 -0.49 1.89 9.11
C HIS A 97 -1.36 2.75 10.01
N LEU A 98 -1.13 2.66 11.33
CA LEU A 98 -1.91 3.40 12.32
C LEU A 98 -2.02 4.90 12.02
N THR A 99 -0.91 5.56 11.69
CA THR A 99 -0.86 7.02 11.61
C THR A 99 -1.56 7.58 10.37
N GLY A 100 -1.47 6.95 9.20
CA GLY A 100 -2.13 7.46 7.99
C GLY A 100 -3.50 6.84 7.74
N SER A 101 -4.08 6.21 8.76
CA SER A 101 -5.39 5.57 8.72
C SER A 101 -6.34 6.08 9.80
N MET A 102 -5.99 7.15 10.52
CA MET A 102 -6.90 7.83 11.44
C MET A 102 -7.67 8.92 10.71
N SER A 103 -9.01 8.86 10.77
CA SER A 103 -9.89 9.80 10.08
C SER A 103 -9.95 11.16 10.78
N ALA A 104 -10.34 12.19 10.03
CA ALA A 104 -10.45 13.54 10.54
C ALA A 104 -11.49 13.66 11.67
N GLU A 105 -12.56 12.86 11.62
CA GLU A 105 -13.58 12.77 12.66
C GLU A 105 -13.02 12.25 13.99
N PHE A 106 -12.02 11.36 13.93
CA PHE A 106 -11.31 10.89 15.11
C PHE A 106 -10.31 11.92 15.63
N LEU A 107 -9.55 12.55 14.72
CA LEU A 107 -8.45 13.45 15.06
C LEU A 107 -8.92 14.80 15.59
N TYR A 108 -9.91 15.44 14.94
CA TYR A 108 -10.30 16.81 15.24
C TYR A 108 -10.73 17.04 16.69
N PRO A 109 -11.60 16.22 17.31
CA PRO A 109 -12.00 16.42 18.71
C PRO A 109 -10.81 16.35 19.67
N ARG A 110 -9.81 15.50 19.40
CA ARG A 110 -8.61 15.33 20.23
C ARG A 110 -7.61 16.47 20.02
N LEU A 111 -7.40 16.88 18.77
CA LEU A 111 -6.58 18.04 18.44
C LEU A 111 -7.14 19.32 19.07
N LYS A 112 -8.46 19.48 19.07
CA LYS A 112 -9.13 20.63 19.69
C LYS A 112 -8.76 20.74 21.18
N VAL A 113 -8.78 19.64 21.94
CA VAL A 113 -8.37 19.62 23.35
C VAL A 113 -6.92 20.06 23.52
N LEU A 114 -6.01 19.62 22.65
CA LEU A 114 -4.60 20.02 22.70
C LEU A 114 -4.38 21.50 22.35
N LEU A 115 -5.11 22.00 21.34
CA LEU A 115 -5.03 23.38 20.86
C LEU A 115 -5.76 24.39 21.77
N GLU A 116 -6.69 23.94 22.60
CA GLU A 116 -7.35 24.77 23.63
C GLU A 116 -6.70 24.61 25.01
N GLY A 117 -5.77 23.65 25.15
CA GLY A 117 -5.12 23.29 26.40
C GLY A 117 -3.90 24.15 26.80
N PRO A 118 -3.26 23.85 27.95
CA PRO A 118 -2.15 24.63 28.50
C PRO A 118 -0.91 24.64 27.60
N ASN A 119 -0.72 23.59 26.79
CA ASN A 119 0.40 23.43 25.87
C ASN A 119 0.10 23.92 24.45
N ARG A 120 -0.99 24.69 24.25
CA ARG A 120 -1.43 25.20 22.94
C ARG A 120 -0.29 25.72 22.07
N LYS A 121 0.56 26.61 22.61
CA LYS A 121 1.65 27.24 21.84
C LYS A 121 2.63 26.21 21.28
N ILE A 122 2.95 25.18 22.07
CA ILE A 122 3.88 24.13 21.66
C ILE A 122 3.28 23.32 20.51
N TYR A 123 1.99 22.95 20.60
CA TYR A 123 1.31 22.23 19.53
C TYR A 123 1.13 23.09 18.27
N GLU A 124 0.77 24.37 18.39
CA GLU A 124 0.68 25.29 17.26
C GLU A 124 2.04 25.44 16.56
N GLU A 125 3.13 25.62 17.30
CA GLU A 125 4.49 25.70 16.75
C GLU A 125 4.88 24.43 15.99
N LYS A 126 4.58 23.24 16.54
CA LYS A 126 4.86 21.96 15.90
C LYS A 126 4.02 21.74 14.63
N ILE A 127 2.75 22.11 14.65
CA ILE A 127 1.87 22.02 13.47
C ILE A 127 2.34 23.02 12.40
N ILE A 128 2.75 24.23 12.78
CA ILE A 128 3.31 25.22 11.83
C ILE A 128 4.65 24.73 11.27
N GLN A 129 5.50 24.09 12.08
CA GLN A 129 6.77 23.53 11.61
C GLN A 129 6.54 22.42 10.58
N ALA A 130 5.55 21.55 10.80
CA ALA A 130 5.22 20.49 9.87
C ALA A 130 4.45 21.02 8.64
N TYR A 131 3.37 21.78 8.81
CA TYR A 131 2.41 22.10 7.74
C TYR A 131 2.44 23.57 7.26
N GLY A 132 3.27 24.41 7.86
CA GLY A 132 3.37 25.84 7.56
C GLY A 132 2.34 26.70 8.29
N VAL A 133 2.53 28.03 8.26
CA VAL A 133 1.76 29.01 9.05
C VAL A 133 0.25 28.98 8.76
N LYS A 134 -0.15 28.59 7.55
CA LYS A 134 -1.56 28.55 7.12
C LYS A 134 -2.35 27.35 7.68
N SER A 135 -1.68 26.41 8.35
CA SER A 135 -2.33 25.23 8.96
C SER A 135 -3.09 25.54 10.25
N ILE A 136 -2.85 26.71 10.84
CA ILE A 136 -3.54 27.22 12.03
C ILE A 136 -4.36 28.46 11.63
N PRO A 137 -5.57 28.67 12.17
CA PRO A 137 -6.25 27.82 13.16
C PRO A 137 -6.99 26.63 12.53
N ILE A 138 -6.92 25.46 13.20
CA ILE A 138 -7.79 24.31 12.90
C ILE A 138 -9.13 24.52 13.62
N LYS A 139 -10.23 24.59 12.87
CA LYS A 139 -11.57 24.93 13.39
C LYS A 139 -12.64 23.88 13.07
N SER A 140 -12.31 22.87 12.28
CA SER A 140 -13.28 21.89 11.81
C SER A 140 -12.64 20.55 11.46
N VAL A 141 -13.48 19.52 11.32
CA VAL A 141 -13.10 18.23 10.74
C VAL A 141 -12.54 18.42 9.32
N GLU A 142 -13.12 19.32 8.52
CA GLU A 142 -12.68 19.61 7.16
C GLU A 142 -11.26 20.20 7.10
N ASP A 143 -10.89 21.05 8.07
CA ASP A 143 -9.52 21.57 8.17
C ASP A 143 -8.53 20.43 8.42
N VAL A 144 -8.89 19.48 9.31
CA VAL A 144 -8.04 18.32 9.60
C VAL A 144 -7.97 17.39 8.40
N ASP A 145 -9.11 17.09 7.76
CA ASP A 145 -9.17 16.25 6.56
C ASP A 145 -8.28 16.80 5.43
N ASN A 146 -8.28 18.12 5.26
CA ASN A 146 -7.40 18.78 4.30
C ASN A 146 -5.92 18.64 4.63
N LEU A 147 -5.54 18.62 5.91
CA LEU A 147 -4.14 18.49 6.35
C LEU A 147 -3.61 17.05 6.30
N ILE A 148 -4.49 16.06 6.46
CA ILE A 148 -4.09 14.64 6.57
C ILE A 148 -4.11 13.88 5.24
N ARG A 149 -4.56 14.50 4.15
CA ARG A 149 -4.63 13.90 2.80
C ARG A 149 -3.52 14.43 1.90
N LEU A 150 -2.82 13.50 1.23
CA LEU A 150 -1.86 13.80 0.17
C LEU A 150 -2.58 14.43 -1.02
N LYS A 151 -2.12 15.59 -1.45
CA LYS A 151 -2.66 16.31 -2.60
C LYS A 151 -2.01 15.83 -3.90
N GLU A 152 -2.67 16.11 -5.00
CA GLU A 152 -2.16 15.77 -6.32
C GLU A 152 -0.81 16.45 -6.59
N GLY A 153 0.16 15.68 -7.08
CA GLY A 153 1.54 16.15 -7.33
C GLY A 153 2.46 16.18 -6.10
N GLU A 154 1.94 15.95 -4.89
CA GLU A 154 2.76 15.79 -3.70
C GLU A 154 3.48 14.42 -3.70
N GLN A 155 4.73 14.40 -3.26
CA GLN A 155 5.61 13.23 -3.32
C GLN A 155 5.89 12.63 -1.94
N PHE A 156 6.64 11.53 -1.90
CA PHE A 156 6.98 10.77 -0.69
C PHE A 156 7.44 11.61 0.53
N LYS A 157 8.19 12.70 0.32
CA LYS A 157 8.63 13.58 1.42
C LYS A 157 7.45 14.30 2.10
N GLU A 158 6.51 14.77 1.30
CA GLU A 158 5.30 15.44 1.79
C GLU A 158 4.39 14.43 2.51
N TYR A 159 4.27 13.24 1.94
CA TYR A 159 3.57 12.11 2.56
C TYR A 159 4.06 11.83 3.99
N LEU A 160 5.37 11.72 4.24
CA LEU A 160 5.90 11.50 5.59
C LEU A 160 5.56 12.63 6.57
N ARG A 161 5.51 13.87 6.07
CA ARG A 161 5.16 15.06 6.86
C ARG A 161 3.70 15.03 7.29
N ILE A 162 2.81 14.59 6.39
CA ILE A 162 1.37 14.47 6.63
C ILE A 162 1.05 13.49 7.77
N LEU A 163 1.87 12.46 7.96
CA LEU A 163 1.73 11.49 9.05
C LEU A 163 2.08 12.06 10.44
N TYR A 164 2.49 13.32 10.56
CA TYR A 164 2.86 13.92 11.84
C TYR A 164 1.66 14.29 12.72
N LEU A 165 0.63 14.94 12.16
CA LEU A 165 -0.56 15.39 12.88
C LEU A 165 -1.26 14.25 13.65
N PRO A 166 -1.46 13.06 13.05
CA PRO A 166 -2.08 11.92 13.74
C PRO A 166 -1.24 11.43 14.94
N LYS A 167 0.09 11.59 14.92
CA LYS A 167 0.94 11.21 16.05
C LYS A 167 0.72 12.10 17.28
N LEU A 168 0.32 13.36 17.10
CA LEU A 168 0.11 14.32 18.20
C LEU A 168 -1.00 13.90 19.16
N VAL A 169 -2.01 13.17 18.68
CA VAL A 169 -3.16 12.76 19.50
C VAL A 169 -2.98 11.41 20.18
N LEU A 170 -1.96 10.64 19.79
CA LEU A 170 -1.67 9.34 20.36
C LEU A 170 -0.69 9.47 21.54
N TYR A 171 -1.12 10.17 22.59
CA TYR A 171 -0.29 10.56 23.75
C TYR A 171 -0.58 9.78 25.03
N SER A 172 -1.40 8.74 24.99
CA SER A 172 -1.71 7.88 26.14
C SER A 172 -2.12 6.49 25.69
N LYS A 173 -2.14 5.52 26.62
CA LYS A 173 -2.74 4.19 26.38
C LYS A 173 -4.19 4.31 25.89
N GLU A 174 -5.01 5.12 26.55
CA GLU A 174 -6.42 5.32 26.18
C GLU A 174 -6.58 5.85 24.76
N ALA A 175 -5.71 6.78 24.32
CA ALA A 175 -5.75 7.28 22.95
C ALA A 175 -5.51 6.16 21.92
N HIS A 176 -4.68 5.15 22.25
CA HIS A 176 -4.48 3.98 21.40
C HIS A 176 -5.67 3.01 21.45
N VAL A 177 -6.33 2.84 22.61
CA VAL A 177 -7.58 2.09 22.75
C VAL A 177 -8.66 2.66 21.83
N GLU A 178 -8.88 3.97 21.92
CA GLU A 178 -9.88 4.65 21.12
C GLU A 178 -9.55 4.61 19.63
N ALA A 179 -8.27 4.78 19.26
CA ALA A 179 -7.84 4.73 17.86
C ALA A 179 -8.07 3.35 17.23
N ALA A 180 -7.69 2.27 17.91
CA ALA A 180 -7.87 0.91 17.41
C ALA A 180 -9.35 0.54 17.29
N TYR A 181 -10.17 0.87 18.29
CA TYR A 181 -11.62 0.65 18.22
C TYR A 181 -12.26 1.43 17.07
N HIS A 182 -11.93 2.73 16.95
CA HIS A 182 -12.45 3.59 15.90
C HIS A 182 -12.10 3.04 14.51
N MET A 183 -10.84 2.65 14.30
CA MET A 183 -10.38 2.08 13.03
C MET A 183 -11.11 0.79 12.67
N ALA A 184 -11.23 -0.16 13.60
CA ALA A 184 -11.93 -1.42 13.35
C ALA A 184 -13.41 -1.19 12.99
N SER A 185 -14.09 -0.35 13.77
CA SER A 185 -15.48 0.01 13.53
C SER A 185 -15.67 0.71 12.18
N GLU A 186 -14.79 1.65 11.84
CA GLU A 186 -14.88 2.37 10.57
C GLU A 186 -14.69 1.44 9.37
N LEU A 187 -13.61 0.64 9.38
CA LEU A 187 -13.27 -0.25 8.27
C LEU A 187 -14.30 -1.37 8.08
N TYR A 188 -14.83 -1.91 9.18
CA TYR A 188 -15.90 -2.91 9.10
C TYR A 188 -17.19 -2.31 8.53
N ASN A 189 -17.69 -1.23 9.12
CA ASN A 189 -19.01 -0.70 8.77
C ASN A 189 -19.05 -0.03 7.38
N LYS A 190 -17.95 0.60 6.96
CA LYS A 190 -17.87 1.29 5.66
C LYS A 190 -17.38 0.39 4.54
N TYR A 191 -16.45 -0.53 4.81
CA TYR A 191 -15.71 -1.25 3.77
C TYR A 191 -15.72 -2.77 3.94
N ASN A 192 -16.51 -3.31 4.86
CA ASN A 192 -16.65 -4.75 5.11
C ASN A 192 -15.33 -5.45 5.45
N VAL A 193 -14.41 -4.76 6.13
CA VAL A 193 -13.16 -5.34 6.60
C VAL A 193 -13.39 -6.01 7.95
N GLY A 194 -13.18 -7.32 8.03
CA GLY A 194 -13.33 -8.11 9.26
C GLY A 194 -12.01 -8.56 9.87
N SER A 195 -10.89 -8.27 9.20
CA SER A 195 -9.56 -8.57 9.72
C SER A 195 -8.59 -7.43 9.42
N ILE A 196 -7.86 -6.99 10.45
CA ILE A 196 -6.85 -5.93 10.32
C ILE A 196 -5.48 -6.43 10.76
N ARG A 197 -4.48 -6.29 9.89
CA ARG A 197 -3.07 -6.41 10.27
C ARG A 197 -2.46 -5.01 10.41
N LEU A 198 -2.43 -4.51 11.64
CA LEU A 198 -2.07 -3.13 11.96
C LEU A 198 -0.57 -2.97 12.14
N LYS A 199 -0.02 -1.98 11.44
CA LYS A 199 1.38 -1.57 11.51
C LYS A 199 1.52 -0.31 12.33
N PHE A 200 2.46 -0.31 13.27
CA PHE A 200 2.69 0.84 14.15
C PHE A 200 4.14 0.89 14.61
N THR A 201 4.59 2.07 14.99
CA THR A 201 5.91 2.25 15.60
C THR A 201 5.83 1.83 17.08
N LEU A 202 6.67 0.87 17.48
CA LEU A 202 6.71 0.36 18.86
C LEU A 202 7.19 1.43 19.85
N SER A 203 8.34 2.03 19.56
CA SER A 203 8.94 3.09 20.38
C SER A 203 9.02 4.39 19.59
N ARG A 204 8.59 5.48 20.23
CA ARG A 204 8.64 6.83 19.63
C ARG A 204 9.86 7.64 20.09
N ALA A 205 10.81 6.98 20.77
CA ALA A 205 12.08 7.60 21.13
C ALA A 205 12.82 8.01 19.85
N THR A 206 13.11 9.31 19.73
CA THR A 206 13.84 9.88 18.59
C THR A 206 14.65 11.09 19.05
N THR A 207 15.87 11.19 18.54
CA THR A 207 16.72 12.37 18.73
C THR A 207 16.41 13.47 17.71
N ASP A 208 15.57 13.19 16.71
CA ASP A 208 15.11 14.20 15.78
C ASP A 208 14.09 15.13 16.47
N LYS A 209 14.55 16.34 16.81
CA LYS A 209 13.71 17.38 17.42
C LYS A 209 12.46 17.71 16.61
N SER A 210 12.48 17.49 15.29
CA SER A 210 11.31 17.71 14.44
C SER A 210 10.26 16.62 14.59
N GLU A 211 10.65 15.41 15.01
CA GLU A 211 9.75 14.29 15.29
C GLU A 211 9.34 14.17 16.77
N GLN A 212 9.99 14.90 17.69
CA GLN A 212 9.61 14.91 19.11
C GLN A 212 8.21 15.52 19.34
N ILE A 213 7.36 14.80 20.05
CA ILE A 213 5.96 15.17 20.32
C ILE A 213 5.79 15.53 21.81
N PRO A 214 5.19 16.70 22.14
CA PRO A 214 4.95 17.10 23.52
C PRO A 214 4.03 16.11 24.25
N GLY A 215 4.38 15.77 25.49
CA GLY A 215 3.59 14.88 26.35
C GLY A 215 3.85 13.37 26.16
N LEU A 216 4.80 12.99 25.30
CA LEU A 216 5.16 11.58 25.09
C LEU A 216 6.05 10.97 26.19
N GLU A 217 6.62 11.77 27.09
CA GLU A 217 7.47 11.28 28.19
C GLU A 217 6.75 10.23 29.06
N SER A 218 5.42 10.18 29.02
CA SER A 218 4.59 9.25 29.78
C SER A 218 4.12 8.00 29.02
N VAL A 219 4.36 7.87 27.71
CA VAL A 219 3.88 6.71 26.92
C VAL A 219 5.04 5.77 26.62
N ASN A 220 4.97 4.56 27.17
CA ASN A 220 5.95 3.51 26.86
C ASN A 220 5.41 2.50 25.82
N GLU A 221 6.24 1.54 25.43
CA GLU A 221 5.90 0.50 24.45
C GLU A 221 4.72 -0.38 24.92
N GLU A 222 4.59 -0.62 26.23
CA GLU A 222 3.47 -1.38 26.81
C GLU A 222 2.14 -0.64 26.66
N ASP A 223 2.12 0.67 26.91
CA ASP A 223 0.93 1.51 26.72
C ASP A 223 0.44 1.47 25.27
N VAL A 224 1.36 1.50 24.30
CA VAL A 224 1.02 1.42 22.87
C VAL A 224 0.43 0.05 22.55
N VAL A 225 1.12 -1.03 22.87
CA VAL A 225 0.71 -2.40 22.51
C VAL A 225 -0.60 -2.78 23.21
N MET A 226 -0.68 -2.58 24.53
CA MET A 226 -1.88 -2.93 25.29
C MET A 226 -3.06 -2.01 24.96
N GLY A 227 -2.81 -0.73 24.67
CA GLY A 227 -3.86 0.17 24.20
C GLY A 227 -4.48 -0.29 22.88
N LEU A 228 -3.65 -0.61 21.87
CA LEU A 228 -4.14 -1.12 20.59
C LEU A 228 -4.87 -2.47 20.74
N TYR A 229 -4.32 -3.37 21.56
CA TYR A 229 -4.94 -4.66 21.86
C TYR A 229 -6.33 -4.48 22.49
N GLU A 230 -6.45 -3.69 23.55
CA GLU A 230 -7.71 -3.45 24.26
C GLU A 230 -8.77 -2.82 23.36
N GLY A 231 -8.38 -1.86 22.50
CA GLY A 231 -9.29 -1.25 21.53
C GLY A 231 -9.86 -2.25 20.52
N PHE A 232 -9.00 -3.10 19.95
CA PHE A 232 -9.45 -4.15 19.04
C PHE A 232 -10.24 -5.26 19.75
N LYS A 233 -9.88 -5.63 20.97
CA LYS A 233 -10.67 -6.59 21.78
C LYS A 233 -12.04 -6.06 22.11
N ARG A 234 -12.17 -4.76 22.39
CA ARG A 234 -13.48 -4.12 22.60
C ARG A 234 -14.37 -4.29 21.37
N PHE A 235 -13.84 -4.04 20.18
CA PHE A 235 -14.59 -4.27 18.93
C PHE A 235 -14.88 -5.75 18.68
N GLN A 236 -13.91 -6.64 18.94
CA GLN A 236 -14.08 -8.09 18.81
C GLN A 236 -15.15 -8.65 19.76
N ASN A 237 -15.34 -8.06 20.94
CA ASN A 237 -16.42 -8.46 21.85
C ASN A 237 -17.81 -8.15 21.28
N GLU A 238 -17.92 -7.09 20.46
CA GLU A 238 -19.14 -6.73 19.73
C GLU A 238 -19.31 -7.56 18.44
N HIS A 239 -18.18 -7.94 17.83
CA HIS A 239 -18.08 -8.70 16.58
C HIS A 239 -17.14 -9.91 16.72
N PRO A 240 -17.59 -11.06 17.27
CA PRO A 240 -16.70 -12.18 17.62
C PRO A 240 -15.91 -12.80 16.47
N PHE A 241 -16.34 -12.62 15.23
CA PHE A 241 -15.61 -13.08 14.03
C PHE A 241 -14.42 -12.19 13.68
N TYR A 242 -14.37 -10.95 14.21
CA TYR A 242 -13.33 -9.98 13.88
C TYR A 242 -11.96 -10.50 14.31
N GLN A 243 -10.95 -10.29 13.48
CA GLN A 243 -9.59 -10.72 13.73
C GLN A 243 -8.63 -9.54 13.63
N PHE A 244 -7.54 -9.57 14.38
CA PHE A 244 -6.50 -8.58 14.23
C PHE A 244 -5.13 -9.11 14.61
N ILE A 245 -4.12 -8.57 13.94
CA ILE A 245 -2.70 -8.75 14.23
C ILE A 245 -2.08 -7.37 14.47
N LEU A 246 -1.31 -7.26 15.56
CA LEU A 246 -0.46 -6.14 15.87
C LEU A 246 0.94 -6.42 15.34
N SER A 247 1.45 -5.54 14.47
CA SER A 247 2.78 -5.69 13.89
C SER A 247 3.65 -4.45 14.11
N PRO A 248 4.49 -4.45 15.16
CA PRO A 248 5.43 -3.37 15.39
C PRO A 248 6.45 -3.30 14.24
N CYS A 249 6.75 -2.08 13.83
CA CYS A 249 7.57 -1.79 12.66
C CYS A 249 8.94 -1.24 13.05
N PHE A 250 9.99 -1.80 12.44
CA PHE A 250 11.37 -1.35 12.58
C PHE A 250 11.78 -0.44 11.43
N ARG A 251 12.38 0.71 11.73
CA ARG A 251 12.89 1.64 10.72
C ARG A 251 14.22 1.17 10.12
N LYS A 252 14.35 1.29 8.81
CA LYS A 252 15.50 0.78 8.03
C LYS A 252 16.67 1.74 7.92
N GLU A 253 16.43 3.03 8.05
CA GLU A 253 17.44 4.08 7.89
C GLU A 253 18.54 3.95 8.94
N ALA A 254 19.81 4.07 8.53
CA ALA A 254 20.96 3.81 9.40
C ALA A 254 21.02 4.74 10.62
N GLU A 255 20.61 5.99 10.44
CA GLU A 255 20.58 7.02 11.47
C GLU A 255 19.34 6.95 12.37
N PHE A 256 18.36 6.10 12.05
CA PHE A 256 17.12 5.99 12.84
C PHE A 256 17.29 4.97 13.96
N PHE A 257 17.95 5.39 15.03
CA PHE A 257 18.05 4.65 16.28
C PHE A 257 18.26 5.61 17.46
N ASP A 258 17.99 5.13 18.68
CA ASP A 258 18.27 5.88 19.90
C ASP A 258 19.78 5.88 20.18
N ASN A 259 20.45 6.93 19.72
CA ASN A 259 21.90 7.11 19.90
C ASN A 259 22.28 7.71 21.27
N GLU A 260 21.29 8.07 22.09
CA GLU A 260 21.52 8.52 23.47
C GLU A 260 21.75 7.32 24.39
N ASN A 261 20.96 6.26 24.21
CA ASN A 261 21.03 5.05 25.04
C ASN A 261 21.80 3.89 24.41
N PHE A 262 21.98 3.87 23.08
CA PHE A 262 22.66 2.79 22.36
C PHE A 262 23.79 3.32 21.49
N LYS A 263 24.89 2.57 21.39
CA LYS A 263 26.05 2.98 20.57
C LYS A 263 25.83 2.70 19.09
N THR A 264 25.01 1.68 18.81
CA THR A 264 24.75 1.24 17.44
C THR A 264 23.28 0.96 17.23
N LYS A 265 22.84 1.08 15.98
CA LYS A 265 21.51 0.65 15.55
C LYS A 265 21.25 -0.84 15.81
N GLU A 266 22.28 -1.69 15.71
CA GLU A 266 22.16 -3.12 16.01
C GLU A 266 21.77 -3.36 17.48
N GLU A 267 22.43 -2.66 18.41
CA GLU A 267 22.11 -2.73 19.84
C GLU A 267 20.67 -2.26 20.12
N HIS A 268 20.28 -1.11 19.57
CA HIS A 268 18.91 -0.59 19.74
C HIS A 268 17.85 -1.54 19.14
N PHE A 269 18.11 -2.10 17.96
CA PHE A 269 17.22 -3.05 17.32
C PHE A 269 17.06 -4.34 18.13
N LEU A 270 18.15 -4.88 18.67
CA LEU A 270 18.12 -6.05 19.57
C LEU A 270 17.30 -5.77 20.83
N TYR A 271 17.48 -4.59 21.43
CA TYR A 271 16.67 -4.16 22.57
C TYR A 271 15.17 -4.11 22.24
N GLN A 272 14.78 -3.55 21.09
CA GLN A 272 13.37 -3.55 20.70
C GLN A 272 12.81 -4.97 20.49
N CYS A 273 13.60 -5.88 19.92
CA CYS A 273 13.22 -7.29 19.80
C CYS A 273 13.01 -7.94 21.18
N GLU A 274 13.88 -7.64 22.14
CA GLU A 274 13.75 -8.11 23.52
C GLU A 274 12.50 -7.57 24.19
N LYS A 275 12.19 -6.28 24.00
CA LYS A 275 10.98 -5.67 24.54
C LYS A 275 9.71 -6.31 24.00
N ILE A 276 9.64 -6.64 22.72
CA ILE A 276 8.50 -7.38 22.15
C ILE A 276 8.32 -8.74 22.84
N ILE A 277 9.41 -9.49 23.02
CA ILE A 277 9.39 -10.80 23.67
C ILE A 277 8.98 -10.69 25.14
N GLU A 278 9.49 -9.67 25.85
CA GLU A 278 9.10 -9.36 27.24
C GLU A 278 7.60 -9.06 27.35
N LEU A 279 7.04 -8.27 26.43
CA LEU A 279 5.61 -7.95 26.40
C LEU A 279 4.76 -9.20 26.24
N VAL A 280 5.10 -10.08 25.29
CA VAL A 280 4.35 -11.34 25.09
C VAL A 280 4.45 -12.26 26.31
N LYS A 281 5.62 -12.31 26.98
CA LYS A 281 5.79 -13.08 28.22
C LYS A 281 5.00 -12.49 29.40
N LYS A 282 4.93 -11.16 29.48
CA LYS A 282 4.19 -10.45 30.53
C LYS A 282 2.68 -10.51 30.33
N PHE A 283 2.22 -10.48 29.08
CA PHE A 283 0.80 -10.50 28.69
C PHE A 283 0.52 -11.67 27.73
N PRO A 284 0.31 -12.88 28.26
CA PRO A 284 0.07 -14.08 27.44
C PRO A 284 -1.13 -13.97 26.48
N GLU A 285 -2.07 -13.07 26.75
CA GLU A 285 -3.18 -12.76 25.86
C GLU A 285 -2.75 -12.15 24.51
N LEU A 286 -1.51 -11.65 24.41
CA LEU A 286 -0.92 -11.18 23.15
C LEU A 286 -0.43 -12.30 22.23
N ASN A 287 -0.32 -13.55 22.71
CA ASN A 287 0.29 -14.66 21.97
C ASN A 287 -0.34 -14.93 20.59
N ASP A 288 -1.63 -14.61 20.41
CA ASP A 288 -2.34 -14.82 19.15
C ASP A 288 -2.44 -13.55 18.28
N HIS A 289 -1.99 -12.40 18.81
CA HIS A 289 -2.22 -11.09 18.22
C HIS A 289 -0.92 -10.33 17.91
N LEU A 290 0.12 -10.50 18.71
CA LEU A 290 1.45 -9.91 18.49
C LEU A 290 2.41 -11.00 18.02
N VAL A 291 2.20 -11.46 16.79
CA VAL A 291 2.88 -12.64 16.20
C VAL A 291 3.69 -12.31 14.95
N GLU A 292 3.71 -11.04 14.54
CA GLU A 292 4.44 -10.60 13.36
C GLU A 292 5.15 -9.28 13.63
N VAL A 293 6.28 -9.05 12.98
CA VAL A 293 6.96 -7.74 12.93
C VAL A 293 7.15 -7.29 11.49
N ASP A 294 7.35 -6.00 11.28
CA ASP A 294 7.61 -5.45 9.94
C ASP A 294 8.87 -4.57 9.90
N THR A 295 9.35 -4.26 8.70
CA THR A 295 10.33 -3.20 8.47
C THR A 295 9.79 -2.13 7.54
N VAL A 296 9.98 -0.87 7.89
CA VAL A 296 9.46 0.33 7.21
C VAL A 296 10.57 1.34 6.96
N GLY A 297 10.31 2.35 6.12
CA GLY A 297 11.24 3.45 5.83
C GLY A 297 11.89 3.34 4.45
N ASP A 298 12.78 4.28 4.12
CA ASP A 298 13.40 4.38 2.79
C ASP A 298 14.28 3.15 2.47
N GLU A 299 14.05 2.56 1.29
CA GLU A 299 14.70 1.33 0.83
C GLU A 299 15.84 1.59 -0.16
N LYS A 300 15.96 2.82 -0.69
CA LYS A 300 16.84 3.10 -1.84
C LYS A 300 18.29 2.74 -1.57
N GLU A 301 18.77 2.97 -0.36
CA GLU A 301 20.14 2.59 0.03
C GLU A 301 20.23 1.20 0.69
N LEU A 302 19.12 0.48 0.88
CA LEU A 302 19.04 -0.79 1.58
C LEU A 302 19.14 -2.02 0.65
N TYR A 303 20.24 -2.16 -0.09
CA TYR A 303 20.45 -3.30 -1.02
C TYR A 303 21.72 -4.11 -0.75
N ARG A 304 22.63 -3.63 0.11
CA ARG A 304 23.90 -4.32 0.40
C ARG A 304 23.71 -5.33 1.53
N LYS A 305 24.34 -6.51 1.40
CA LYS A 305 24.31 -7.56 2.43
C LYS A 305 24.64 -7.07 3.84
N ALA A 306 25.59 -6.12 3.97
CA ALA A 306 25.97 -5.54 5.25
C ALA A 306 24.79 -4.92 6.01
N HIS A 307 23.87 -4.25 5.29
CA HIS A 307 22.70 -3.63 5.92
C HIS A 307 21.76 -4.70 6.51
N PHE A 308 21.58 -5.82 5.82
CA PHE A 308 20.76 -6.92 6.29
C PHE A 308 21.42 -7.68 7.45
N MET A 309 22.74 -7.76 7.49
CA MET A 309 23.44 -8.42 8.59
C MET A 309 23.21 -7.72 9.94
N GLN A 310 23.07 -6.39 9.94
CA GLN A 310 22.83 -5.58 11.14
C GLN A 310 21.54 -5.98 11.90
N MET A 311 20.48 -6.37 11.19
CA MET A 311 19.20 -6.76 11.79
C MET A 311 19.00 -8.29 11.87
N LYS A 312 19.99 -9.07 11.40
CA LYS A 312 19.84 -10.52 11.29
C LYS A 312 19.65 -11.19 12.66
N ALA A 313 20.42 -10.78 13.67
CA ALA A 313 20.39 -11.41 14.99
C ALA A 313 19.04 -11.22 15.69
N GLY A 314 18.49 -10.01 15.69
CA GLY A 314 17.18 -9.72 16.29
C GLY A 314 16.03 -10.46 15.59
N PHE A 315 16.02 -10.50 14.25
CA PHE A 315 15.01 -11.29 13.54
C PHE A 315 15.09 -12.78 13.81
N ARG A 316 16.30 -13.34 13.93
CA ARG A 316 16.44 -14.75 14.34
C ARG A 316 15.89 -14.99 15.73
N LYS A 317 16.14 -14.08 16.68
CA LYS A 317 15.59 -14.16 18.04
C LYS A 317 14.06 -14.16 18.03
N LEU A 318 13.44 -13.25 17.28
CA LEU A 318 11.98 -13.20 17.13
C LEU A 318 11.42 -14.48 16.47
N GLN A 319 12.06 -14.99 15.42
CA GLN A 319 11.64 -16.23 14.75
C GLN A 319 11.75 -17.47 15.66
N TYR A 320 12.74 -17.53 16.55
CA TYR A 320 12.81 -18.61 17.56
C TYR A 320 11.64 -18.59 18.54
N GLU A 321 11.05 -17.42 18.77
CA GLU A 321 9.83 -17.23 19.57
C GLU A 321 8.55 -17.34 18.73
N GLY A 322 8.66 -17.75 17.45
CA GLY A 322 7.52 -18.02 16.56
C GLY A 322 6.99 -16.82 15.76
N PHE A 323 7.66 -15.67 15.81
CA PHE A 323 7.24 -14.50 15.04
C PHE A 323 7.47 -14.67 13.54
N LYS A 324 6.50 -14.23 12.75
CA LYS A 324 6.68 -14.01 11.31
C LYS A 324 7.35 -12.66 11.06
N ILE A 325 8.21 -12.62 10.05
CA ILE A 325 8.92 -11.42 9.64
C ILE A 325 8.33 -10.94 8.32
N ARG A 326 7.78 -9.73 8.31
CA ARG A 326 7.30 -9.07 7.11
C ARG A 326 8.22 -7.90 6.78
N SER A 327 8.25 -7.51 5.52
CA SER A 327 9.19 -6.47 5.10
C SER A 327 8.71 -5.79 3.84
N HIS A 328 8.73 -4.46 3.86
CA HIS A 328 8.72 -3.71 2.60
C HIS A 328 10.05 -4.02 1.93
N HIS A 329 10.04 -4.38 0.66
CA HIS A 329 11.24 -4.37 -0.17
C HIS A 329 10.81 -4.32 -1.62
N GLY A 330 11.59 -3.60 -2.42
CA GLY A 330 11.32 -3.48 -3.84
C GLY A 330 10.10 -2.60 -4.11
N GLU A 331 9.74 -1.71 -3.18
CA GLU A 331 8.79 -0.62 -3.42
C GLU A 331 9.51 0.56 -4.09
N THR A 332 10.63 0.97 -3.49
CA THR A 332 11.51 2.02 -4.01
C THR A 332 12.93 1.48 -4.11
N TRP A 333 13.71 2.00 -5.06
CA TRP A 333 15.06 1.49 -5.30
C TRP A 333 15.97 2.53 -5.93
N LYS A 334 17.28 2.26 -5.82
CA LYS A 334 18.33 3.05 -6.48
C LYS A 334 18.48 2.68 -7.96
N SER A 335 18.47 1.37 -8.25
CA SER A 335 18.32 0.80 -9.59
C SER A 335 17.43 -0.43 -9.49
N LEU A 336 16.74 -0.83 -10.56
CA LEU A 336 15.81 -1.96 -10.58
C LEU A 336 16.51 -3.25 -10.14
N LYS A 337 17.73 -3.49 -10.63
CA LYS A 337 18.59 -4.60 -10.19
C LYS A 337 18.83 -4.60 -8.69
N LYS A 338 19.06 -3.43 -8.08
CA LYS A 338 19.24 -3.26 -6.62
C LYS A 338 17.94 -3.42 -5.84
N GLY A 339 16.80 -3.05 -6.41
CA GLY A 339 15.48 -3.35 -5.86
C GLY A 339 15.23 -4.86 -5.77
N ILE A 340 15.49 -5.59 -6.86
CA ILE A 340 15.40 -7.06 -6.87
C ILE A 340 16.41 -7.67 -5.88
N GLN A 341 17.62 -7.10 -5.79
CA GLN A 341 18.64 -7.53 -4.84
C GLN A 341 18.24 -7.33 -3.37
N SER A 342 17.57 -6.23 -3.03
CA SER A 342 17.11 -6.01 -1.66
C SER A 342 16.05 -7.04 -1.26
N VAL A 343 15.12 -7.37 -2.18
CA VAL A 343 14.16 -8.46 -1.99
C VAL A 343 14.85 -9.80 -1.79
N ASP A 344 15.82 -10.16 -2.63
CA ASP A 344 16.55 -11.43 -2.48
C ASP A 344 17.32 -11.49 -1.14
N ASN A 345 17.95 -10.38 -0.73
CA ASN A 345 18.61 -10.31 0.56
C ASN A 345 17.63 -10.46 1.74
N ALA A 346 16.46 -9.82 1.69
CA ALA A 346 15.43 -9.96 2.72
C ALA A 346 15.00 -11.44 2.85
N MET A 347 14.70 -12.11 1.74
CA MET A 347 14.28 -13.50 1.72
C MET A 347 15.36 -14.50 2.18
N ASN A 348 16.65 -14.23 1.93
CA ASN A 348 17.71 -15.18 2.27
C ASN A 348 18.37 -14.89 3.63
N ILE A 349 18.54 -13.61 3.97
CA ILE A 349 19.22 -13.18 5.18
C ILE A 349 18.23 -13.04 6.33
N TRP A 350 17.12 -12.31 6.14
CA TRP A 350 16.11 -12.17 7.18
C TRP A 350 15.12 -13.33 7.20
N ARG A 351 14.92 -14.02 6.07
CA ARG A 351 13.91 -15.08 5.92
C ARG A 351 12.52 -14.53 6.22
N VAL A 352 12.15 -13.51 5.47
CA VAL A 352 10.81 -12.92 5.54
C VAL A 352 9.75 -13.93 5.09
N ASP A 353 8.58 -13.88 5.70
CA ASP A 353 7.38 -14.66 5.40
C ASP A 353 6.45 -13.92 4.43
N THR A 354 6.51 -12.58 4.44
CA THR A 354 5.75 -11.71 3.55
C THR A 354 6.59 -10.56 3.04
N LEU A 355 6.48 -10.30 1.75
CA LEU A 355 7.01 -9.14 1.07
C LEU A 355 5.89 -8.10 0.91
N GLU A 356 6.07 -6.91 1.48
CA GLU A 356 5.17 -5.79 1.24
C GLU A 356 5.58 -5.06 -0.04
N HIS A 357 4.60 -4.66 -0.86
CA HIS A 357 4.76 -4.03 -2.19
C HIS A 357 5.37 -4.96 -3.24
N GLY A 358 6.68 -5.26 -3.13
CA GLY A 358 7.39 -6.15 -4.06
C GLY A 358 7.44 -5.71 -5.54
N LEU A 359 7.13 -4.44 -5.85
CA LEU A 359 7.01 -3.93 -7.23
C LEU A 359 8.21 -4.26 -8.12
N SER A 360 9.44 -4.20 -7.60
CA SER A 360 10.65 -4.52 -8.35
C SER A 360 10.66 -5.94 -8.93
N LEU A 361 9.84 -6.85 -8.40
CA LEU A 361 9.64 -8.20 -8.94
C LEU A 361 8.58 -8.27 -10.05
N GLY A 362 7.77 -7.23 -10.23
CA GLY A 362 6.68 -7.19 -11.21
C GLY A 362 6.87 -6.20 -12.37
N ILE A 363 7.83 -5.27 -12.27
CA ILE A 363 8.15 -4.34 -13.38
C ILE A 363 8.69 -5.12 -14.58
N ASN A 364 8.14 -4.88 -15.77
CA ASN A 364 8.68 -5.40 -17.03
C ASN A 364 10.02 -4.72 -17.36
N PRO A 365 11.17 -5.43 -17.27
CA PRO A 365 12.47 -4.78 -17.43
C PRO A 365 12.71 -4.25 -18.84
N ASN A 366 12.18 -4.91 -19.87
CA ASN A 366 12.35 -4.47 -21.26
C ASN A 366 11.67 -3.12 -21.51
N TYR A 367 10.42 -2.97 -21.04
CA TYR A 367 9.70 -1.70 -21.12
C TYR A 367 10.38 -0.62 -20.28
N TYR A 368 10.70 -0.95 -19.02
CA TYR A 368 11.34 -0.05 -18.07
C TYR A 368 12.64 0.56 -18.62
N TYR A 369 13.57 -0.28 -19.07
CA TYR A 369 14.85 0.17 -19.62
C TYR A 369 14.68 0.90 -20.96
N HIS A 370 13.65 0.58 -21.74
CA HIS A 370 13.40 1.32 -22.99
C HIS A 370 12.86 2.73 -22.74
N ARG A 371 11.90 2.90 -21.82
CA ARG A 371 11.43 4.22 -21.43
C ARG A 371 12.55 5.05 -20.79
N MET A 372 13.40 4.42 -19.98
CA MET A 372 14.61 5.07 -19.45
C MET A 372 15.53 5.54 -20.60
N PHE A 373 15.82 4.66 -21.57
CA PHE A 373 16.63 5.01 -22.74
C PHE A 373 16.06 6.23 -23.49
N GLN A 374 14.75 6.27 -23.73
CA GLN A 374 14.10 7.40 -24.41
C GLN A 374 14.28 8.71 -23.64
N ARG A 375 14.02 8.73 -22.33
CA ARG A 375 14.20 9.92 -21.49
C ARG A 375 15.67 10.38 -21.44
N VAL A 376 16.61 9.45 -21.34
CA VAL A 376 18.04 9.77 -21.34
C VAL A 376 18.47 10.36 -22.68
N MET A 377 17.96 9.83 -23.80
CA MET A 377 18.25 10.37 -25.13
C MET A 377 17.64 11.76 -25.35
N GLU A 378 16.41 12.00 -24.88
CA GLU A 378 15.77 13.33 -24.94
C GLU A 378 16.60 14.41 -24.23
N GLU A 379 17.18 14.09 -23.08
CA GLU A 379 18.08 15.00 -22.36
C GLU A 379 19.45 15.12 -23.03
N ASN A 380 19.99 14.02 -23.55
CA ASN A 380 21.27 14.03 -24.27
C ASN A 380 21.22 14.88 -25.56
N GLU A 381 20.12 14.82 -26.31
CA GLU A 381 19.88 15.65 -27.49
C GLU A 381 19.84 17.14 -27.16
N LYS A 382 19.33 17.49 -25.97
CA LYS A 382 19.34 18.87 -25.44
C LYS A 382 20.70 19.26 -24.83
N SER A 383 21.70 18.38 -24.90
CA SER A 383 23.00 18.55 -24.24
C SER A 383 22.91 18.70 -22.71
N ASN A 384 21.87 18.12 -22.10
CA ASN A 384 21.71 18.08 -20.66
C ASN A 384 22.37 16.81 -20.09
N GLY A 385 23.23 16.99 -19.09
CA GLY A 385 23.82 15.87 -18.35
C GLY A 385 22.83 15.25 -17.37
N LEU A 386 23.06 13.98 -17.03
CA LEU A 386 22.22 13.27 -16.07
C LEU A 386 22.46 13.75 -14.63
N ASN A 387 21.37 14.06 -13.92
CA ASN A 387 21.43 14.46 -12.52
C ASN A 387 21.76 13.25 -11.62
N PRO A 388 22.82 13.29 -10.79
CA PRO A 388 23.20 12.20 -9.90
C PRO A 388 22.16 11.79 -8.85
N LYS A 389 21.11 12.61 -8.64
CA LYS A 389 20.00 12.31 -7.74
C LYS A 389 18.85 11.56 -8.43
N ASN A 390 18.85 11.49 -9.75
CA ASN A 390 17.77 10.87 -10.51
C ASN A 390 18.02 9.37 -10.70
N ILE A 391 16.93 8.62 -10.86
CA ILE A 391 17.01 7.17 -11.07
C ILE A 391 17.71 6.82 -12.38
N GLU A 392 17.55 7.62 -13.43
CA GLU A 392 18.23 7.45 -14.72
C GLU A 392 19.75 7.40 -14.56
N TYR A 393 20.32 8.30 -13.76
CA TYR A 393 21.77 8.29 -13.50
C TYR A 393 22.19 6.99 -12.82
N HIS A 394 21.44 6.56 -11.81
CA HIS A 394 21.77 5.33 -11.09
C HIS A 394 21.62 4.07 -11.94
N GLU A 395 20.62 4.00 -12.83
CA GLU A 395 20.48 2.92 -13.80
C GLU A 395 21.68 2.89 -14.75
N ILE A 396 22.03 4.04 -15.33
CA ILE A 396 23.19 4.17 -16.22
C ILE A 396 24.48 3.74 -15.53
N MET A 397 24.66 4.10 -14.26
CA MET A 397 25.85 3.70 -13.50
C MET A 397 25.88 2.21 -13.12
N ASP A 398 24.73 1.53 -13.11
CA ASP A 398 24.61 0.11 -12.73
C ASP A 398 24.75 -0.86 -13.92
N MET A 399 24.68 -0.35 -15.15
CA MET A 399 24.85 -1.15 -16.37
C MET A 399 26.30 -1.61 -16.58
N GLU A 400 26.46 -2.77 -17.21
CA GLU A 400 27.76 -3.27 -17.65
C GLU A 400 28.17 -2.64 -18.99
N TRP A 401 28.84 -1.49 -18.92
CA TRP A 401 29.30 -0.76 -20.10
C TRP A 401 30.53 -1.39 -20.73
N ARG A 402 30.45 -1.68 -22.04
CA ARG A 402 31.63 -1.98 -22.86
C ARG A 402 32.35 -0.71 -23.30
N ASP A 403 31.59 0.36 -23.54
CA ASP A 403 32.09 1.65 -23.97
C ASP A 403 31.83 2.70 -22.90
N LEU A 404 32.85 2.95 -22.07
CA LEU A 404 32.78 3.92 -20.98
C LEU A 404 32.68 5.36 -21.50
N ILE A 405 33.12 5.62 -22.74
CA ILE A 405 33.05 6.96 -23.34
C ILE A 405 31.59 7.34 -23.55
N VAL A 406 30.77 6.41 -24.04
CA VAL A 406 29.32 6.64 -24.22
C VAL A 406 28.64 6.97 -22.89
N ARG A 407 28.93 6.20 -21.84
CA ARG A 407 28.43 6.47 -20.49
C ARG A 407 28.81 7.88 -20.01
N ASP A 408 30.09 8.21 -20.13
CA ASP A 408 30.62 9.48 -19.62
C ASP A 408 30.04 10.68 -20.38
N LYS A 409 29.84 10.54 -21.70
CA LYS A 409 29.12 11.53 -22.51
C LYS A 409 27.68 11.75 -22.05
N LEU A 410 26.93 10.68 -21.78
CA LEU A 410 25.56 10.78 -21.25
C LEU A 410 25.53 11.54 -19.91
N ILE A 411 26.46 11.24 -19.01
CA ILE A 411 26.57 11.91 -17.71
C ILE A 411 26.88 13.41 -17.88
N GLN A 412 27.77 13.75 -18.81
CA GLN A 412 28.22 15.12 -19.04
C GLN A 412 27.26 15.95 -19.91
N GLY A 413 26.30 15.31 -20.58
CA GLY A 413 25.42 15.99 -21.54
C GLY A 413 26.09 16.23 -22.88
N VAL A 414 27.10 15.45 -23.24
CA VAL A 414 27.72 15.51 -24.57
C VAL A 414 26.88 14.67 -25.53
N PRO A 415 26.34 15.25 -26.63
CA PRO A 415 25.52 14.51 -27.57
C PRO A 415 26.23 13.27 -28.14
N LEU A 416 25.51 12.16 -28.18
CA LEU A 416 25.97 10.90 -28.78
C LEU A 416 25.82 10.92 -30.30
N THR A 417 26.84 10.43 -31.01
CA THR A 417 26.74 10.08 -32.44
C THR A 417 25.83 8.87 -32.66
N GLU A 418 25.37 8.64 -33.90
CA GLU A 418 24.51 7.47 -34.22
C GLU A 418 25.12 6.12 -33.80
N ILE A 419 26.44 5.96 -33.97
CA ILE A 419 27.16 4.75 -33.56
C ILE A 419 27.14 4.59 -32.04
N GLU A 420 27.31 5.68 -31.31
CA GLU A 420 27.29 5.70 -29.84
C GLU A 420 25.88 5.48 -29.30
N GLN A 421 24.85 6.00 -29.97
CA GLN A 421 23.44 5.72 -29.65
C GLN A 421 23.12 4.23 -29.83
N LEU A 422 23.60 3.61 -30.93
CA LEU A 422 23.46 2.17 -31.14
C LEU A 422 24.21 1.36 -30.07
N SER A 423 25.38 1.85 -29.62
CA SER A 423 26.13 1.25 -28.51
C SER A 423 25.33 1.30 -27.20
N PHE A 424 24.75 2.45 -26.85
CA PHE A 424 23.88 2.59 -25.69
C PHE A 424 22.64 1.68 -25.79
N LEU A 425 21.99 1.62 -26.95
CA LEU A 425 20.84 0.76 -27.18
C LEU A 425 21.16 -0.73 -26.99
N LYS A 426 22.36 -1.17 -27.39
CA LYS A 426 22.82 -2.55 -27.14
C LYS A 426 23.09 -2.79 -25.66
N THR A 427 23.80 -1.88 -24.99
CA THR A 427 24.08 -1.97 -23.55
C THR A 427 22.79 -2.05 -22.73
N LYS A 428 21.81 -1.18 -22.99
CA LYS A 428 20.53 -1.20 -22.27
C LYS A 428 19.73 -2.49 -22.53
N PHE A 429 19.80 -3.05 -23.74
CA PHE A 429 19.14 -4.32 -24.06
C PHE A 429 19.75 -5.50 -23.29
N HIS A 430 21.09 -5.55 -23.20
CA HIS A 430 21.77 -6.57 -22.39
C HIS A 430 21.42 -6.45 -20.90
N ALA A 431 21.44 -5.22 -20.36
CA ALA A 431 21.05 -4.96 -18.98
C ALA A 431 19.60 -5.41 -18.69
N ALA A 432 18.65 -5.09 -19.58
CA ALA A 432 17.25 -5.49 -19.42
C ALA A 432 17.08 -7.01 -19.33
N ARG A 433 17.78 -7.77 -20.19
CA ARG A 433 17.72 -9.25 -20.20
C ARG A 433 18.31 -9.88 -18.94
N GLU A 434 19.44 -9.35 -18.45
CA GLU A 434 20.06 -9.84 -17.22
C GLU A 434 19.18 -9.57 -16.01
N VAL A 435 18.60 -8.36 -15.93
CA VAL A 435 17.68 -7.98 -14.86
C VAL A 435 16.41 -8.81 -14.91
N GLU A 436 15.85 -9.09 -16.08
CA GLU A 436 14.69 -9.98 -16.27
C GLU A 436 14.98 -11.41 -15.80
N SER A 437 16.13 -11.98 -16.17
CA SER A 437 16.53 -13.31 -15.70
C SER A 437 16.64 -13.34 -14.17
N TYR A 438 17.31 -12.35 -13.59
CA TYR A 438 17.48 -12.26 -12.14
C TYR A 438 16.13 -12.06 -11.41
N GLN A 439 15.26 -11.20 -11.95
CA GLN A 439 13.92 -10.98 -11.41
C GLN A 439 13.11 -12.28 -11.36
N HIS A 440 13.10 -13.05 -12.45
CA HIS A 440 12.42 -14.34 -12.50
C HIS A 440 13.02 -15.36 -11.53
N ASP A 441 14.34 -15.42 -11.38
CA ASP A 441 14.99 -16.30 -10.40
C ASP A 441 14.58 -15.98 -8.97
N VAL A 442 14.51 -14.68 -8.63
CA VAL A 442 14.08 -14.21 -7.31
C VAL A 442 12.59 -14.46 -7.09
N LEU A 443 11.75 -14.21 -8.09
CA LEU A 443 10.31 -14.50 -8.01
C LEU A 443 10.03 -16.01 -7.84
N ASN A 444 10.71 -16.87 -8.59
CA ASN A 444 10.57 -18.32 -8.44
C ASN A 444 11.03 -18.76 -7.04
N ARG A 445 12.06 -18.12 -6.48
CA ARG A 445 12.50 -18.38 -5.11
C ARG A 445 11.48 -17.92 -4.07
N LEU A 446 10.82 -16.79 -4.29
CA LEU A 446 9.72 -16.30 -3.47
C LEU A 446 8.59 -17.34 -3.40
N ILE A 447 8.15 -17.84 -4.56
CA ILE A 447 7.13 -18.89 -4.67
C ILE A 447 7.57 -20.18 -3.99
N ASN A 448 8.78 -20.67 -4.29
CA ASN A 448 9.30 -21.93 -3.72
C ASN A 448 9.48 -21.88 -2.19
N LYS A 449 9.64 -20.68 -1.62
CA LYS A 449 9.75 -20.47 -0.17
C LYS A 449 8.41 -20.15 0.49
N GLU A 450 7.32 -20.16 -0.28
CA GLU A 450 5.98 -19.81 0.21
C GLU A 450 5.91 -18.42 0.84
N VAL A 451 6.76 -17.50 0.35
CA VAL A 451 6.73 -16.10 0.78
C VAL A 451 5.57 -15.42 0.07
N SER A 452 4.68 -14.81 0.86
CA SER A 452 3.53 -14.07 0.34
C SER A 452 3.91 -12.66 -0.12
N LEU A 453 3.09 -12.04 -0.96
CA LEU A 453 3.28 -10.68 -1.45
C LEU A 453 2.00 -9.85 -1.29
N VAL A 454 2.09 -8.67 -0.67
CA VAL A 454 0.93 -7.77 -0.51
C VAL A 454 0.98 -6.62 -1.52
N ALA A 455 -0.09 -6.51 -2.30
CA ALA A 455 -0.29 -5.45 -3.29
C ALA A 455 -0.94 -4.21 -2.67
N LEU A 456 -0.44 -3.03 -3.06
CA LEU A 456 -0.81 -1.74 -2.48
C LEU A 456 -0.98 -0.69 -3.59
N PRO A 457 -1.96 -0.86 -4.51
CA PRO A 457 -2.04 -0.11 -5.76
C PRO A 457 -1.92 1.41 -5.63
N SER A 458 -2.72 2.03 -4.75
CA SER A 458 -2.70 3.49 -4.54
C SER A 458 -1.39 3.98 -3.96
N SER A 459 -0.83 3.25 -2.99
CA SER A 459 0.48 3.58 -2.42
C SER A 459 1.57 3.49 -3.49
N ASN A 460 1.58 2.38 -4.22
CA ASN A 460 2.54 2.13 -5.28
C ASN A 460 2.52 3.22 -6.36
N MET A 461 1.34 3.59 -6.85
CA MET A 461 1.22 4.63 -7.87
C MET A 461 1.63 6.02 -7.33
N LYS A 462 1.12 6.40 -6.15
CA LYS A 462 1.30 7.77 -5.61
C LYS A 462 2.69 8.03 -5.03
N LEU A 463 3.32 7.01 -4.43
CA LEU A 463 4.55 7.19 -3.66
C LEU A 463 5.81 6.79 -4.42
N THR A 464 5.71 5.85 -5.37
CA THR A 464 6.91 5.29 -6.04
C THR A 464 7.17 5.90 -7.41
N GLY A 465 6.11 6.18 -8.19
CA GLY A 465 6.23 6.55 -9.61
C GLY A 465 6.94 5.49 -10.46
N ALA A 466 6.98 4.24 -10.01
CA ALA A 466 7.75 3.17 -10.65
C ALA A 466 7.10 2.60 -11.91
N PHE A 467 5.79 2.81 -12.08
CA PHE A 467 5.02 2.47 -13.27
C PHE A 467 4.16 3.68 -13.68
N PRO A 468 3.76 3.78 -14.97
CA PRO A 468 3.15 5.00 -15.50
C PRO A 468 1.68 5.17 -15.10
N ASP A 469 0.92 4.09 -14.96
CA ASP A 469 -0.49 4.15 -14.56
C ASP A 469 -0.92 2.89 -13.77
N TYR A 470 -2.02 2.95 -13.02
CA TYR A 470 -2.60 1.81 -12.30
C TYR A 470 -2.78 0.55 -13.15
N LYS A 471 -3.13 0.69 -14.45
CA LYS A 471 -3.26 -0.46 -15.36
C LYS A 471 -1.96 -1.24 -15.58
N ASP A 472 -0.81 -0.65 -15.26
CA ASP A 472 0.50 -1.29 -15.32
C ASP A 472 0.90 -1.98 -13.99
N HIS A 473 0.02 -1.97 -12.99
CA HIS A 473 0.28 -2.62 -11.71
C HIS A 473 0.39 -4.15 -11.88
N PRO A 474 1.43 -4.81 -11.36
CA PRO A 474 1.77 -6.21 -11.69
C PRO A 474 0.91 -7.28 -10.99
N PHE A 475 -0.20 -6.90 -10.34
CA PHE A 475 -1.01 -7.79 -9.51
C PHE A 475 -1.48 -9.05 -10.25
N SER A 476 -2.10 -8.88 -11.42
CA SER A 476 -2.61 -10.02 -12.20
C SER A 476 -1.50 -10.91 -12.74
N TRP A 477 -0.31 -10.36 -12.99
CA TRP A 477 0.83 -11.15 -13.39
C TRP A 477 1.34 -12.01 -12.22
N TRP A 478 1.45 -11.45 -11.02
CA TRP A 478 1.77 -12.23 -9.81
C TRP A 478 0.73 -13.32 -9.54
N GLU A 479 -0.56 -13.01 -9.71
CA GLU A 479 -1.65 -13.97 -9.55
C GLU A 479 -1.49 -15.15 -10.51
N LYS A 480 -1.27 -14.87 -11.80
CA LYS A 480 -1.05 -15.88 -12.84
C LYS A 480 0.21 -16.71 -12.61
N LYS A 481 1.25 -16.12 -12.01
CA LYS A 481 2.49 -16.81 -11.63
C LYS A 481 2.32 -17.73 -10.42
N GLY A 482 1.19 -17.66 -9.72
CA GLY A 482 0.94 -18.48 -8.53
C GLY A 482 1.56 -17.92 -7.27
N VAL A 483 1.84 -16.61 -7.21
CA VAL A 483 2.26 -15.94 -5.98
C VAL A 483 1.10 -15.94 -4.99
N THR A 484 1.37 -16.24 -3.72
CA THR A 484 0.39 -16.05 -2.64
C THR A 484 0.24 -14.54 -2.40
N LEU A 485 -0.93 -14.00 -2.77
CA LEU A 485 -1.18 -12.56 -2.73
C LEU A 485 -2.03 -12.16 -1.53
N GLY A 486 -1.78 -10.94 -1.05
CA GLY A 486 -2.66 -10.16 -0.20
C GLY A 486 -2.94 -8.78 -0.80
N VAL A 487 -3.91 -8.07 -0.24
CA VAL A 487 -4.22 -6.67 -0.60
C VAL A 487 -4.21 -5.83 0.67
N GLY A 488 -3.68 -4.62 0.58
CA GLY A 488 -3.84 -3.65 1.64
C GLY A 488 -3.95 -2.23 1.14
N THR A 489 -4.19 -1.31 2.05
CA THR A 489 -4.43 0.10 1.74
C THR A 489 -3.26 1.02 2.10
N ASP A 490 -2.27 0.49 2.83
CA ASP A 490 -1.13 1.23 3.35
C ASP A 490 -1.56 2.35 4.32
N ASN A 491 -1.84 3.54 3.82
CA ASN A 491 -2.27 4.70 4.59
C ASN A 491 -3.55 5.30 3.97
N TYR A 492 -4.67 4.56 4.03
CA TYR A 492 -5.87 4.84 3.21
C TYR A 492 -6.42 6.26 3.33
N ILE A 493 -6.43 6.85 4.53
CA ILE A 493 -6.87 8.23 4.73
C ILE A 493 -5.93 9.18 4.01
N THR A 494 -4.62 9.05 4.28
CA THR A 494 -3.61 9.92 3.66
C THR A 494 -3.53 9.76 2.15
N LEU A 495 -3.71 8.54 1.65
CA LEU A 495 -3.66 8.23 0.23
C LEU A 495 -5.00 8.42 -0.49
N ASN A 496 -6.02 8.96 0.19
CA ASN A 496 -7.34 9.22 -0.38
C ASN A 496 -7.93 8.01 -1.15
N THR A 497 -7.96 6.87 -0.46
CA THR A 497 -8.50 5.60 -0.96
C THR A 497 -9.21 4.85 0.18
N ASP A 498 -9.71 3.65 -0.09
CA ASP A 498 -10.20 2.69 0.89
C ASP A 498 -10.04 1.27 0.36
N PHE A 499 -10.33 0.26 1.19
CA PHE A 499 -10.09 -1.14 0.82
C PHE A 499 -10.88 -1.58 -0.42
N ILE A 500 -12.13 -1.14 -0.57
CA ILE A 500 -12.96 -1.49 -1.72
C ILE A 500 -12.46 -0.74 -2.96
N GLN A 501 -12.02 0.51 -2.81
CA GLN A 501 -11.40 1.25 -3.90
C GLN A 501 -10.13 0.58 -4.40
N GLU A 502 -9.27 0.03 -3.52
CA GLU A 502 -8.11 -0.77 -3.95
C GLU A 502 -8.55 -2.00 -4.76
N MET A 503 -9.63 -2.69 -4.35
CA MET A 503 -10.21 -3.80 -5.11
C MET A 503 -10.70 -3.36 -6.51
N LEU A 504 -11.37 -2.21 -6.60
CA LEU A 504 -11.84 -1.66 -7.88
C LEU A 504 -10.68 -1.27 -8.79
N ILE A 505 -9.63 -0.64 -8.25
CA ILE A 505 -8.42 -0.30 -8.98
C ILE A 505 -7.82 -1.57 -9.59
N LEU A 506 -7.64 -2.64 -8.79
CA LEU A 506 -7.12 -3.91 -9.29
C LEU A 506 -8.00 -4.50 -10.40
N LEU A 507 -9.32 -4.49 -10.22
CA LEU A 507 -10.28 -5.01 -11.20
C LEU A 507 -10.26 -4.23 -12.51
N PHE A 508 -10.14 -2.90 -12.45
CA PHE A 508 -10.14 -2.02 -13.63
C PHE A 508 -8.79 -2.04 -14.35
N SER A 509 -7.72 -2.39 -13.63
CA SER A 509 -6.36 -2.50 -14.19
C SER A 509 -6.17 -3.71 -15.10
N ASP A 510 -6.93 -4.79 -14.91
CA ASP A 510 -6.89 -5.96 -15.80
C ASP A 510 -8.28 -6.55 -16.03
N PRO A 511 -9.12 -5.86 -16.84
CA PRO A 511 -10.53 -6.19 -16.97
C PRO A 511 -10.79 -7.49 -17.75
N ASP A 512 -9.81 -7.97 -18.51
CA ASP A 512 -9.90 -9.18 -19.32
C ASP A 512 -9.50 -10.44 -18.53
N ASN A 513 -8.48 -10.34 -17.67
CA ASN A 513 -7.89 -11.54 -17.06
C ASN A 513 -8.18 -11.68 -15.58
N LEU A 514 -8.31 -10.58 -14.81
CA LEU A 514 -8.61 -10.68 -13.39
C LEU A 514 -10.09 -10.98 -13.19
N LYS A 515 -10.38 -12.17 -12.66
CA LYS A 515 -11.73 -12.61 -12.34
C LYS A 515 -12.21 -12.01 -11.03
N ILE A 516 -13.46 -11.56 -10.98
CA ILE A 516 -14.09 -11.04 -9.75
C ILE A 516 -14.01 -12.08 -8.62
N THR A 517 -14.28 -13.36 -8.90
CA THR A 517 -14.16 -14.41 -7.89
C THR A 517 -12.73 -14.61 -7.41
N LYS A 518 -11.72 -14.43 -8.27
CA LYS A 518 -10.32 -14.55 -7.83
C LYS A 518 -9.95 -13.41 -6.90
N LEU A 519 -10.37 -12.18 -7.21
CA LEU A 519 -10.18 -11.03 -6.33
C LEU A 519 -10.84 -11.25 -4.97
N LEU A 520 -12.10 -11.73 -4.95
CA LEU A 520 -12.80 -12.09 -3.70
C LEU A 520 -12.05 -13.16 -2.89
N MET A 521 -11.53 -14.20 -3.55
CA MET A 521 -10.76 -15.25 -2.87
C MET A 521 -9.48 -14.70 -2.23
N VAL A 522 -8.76 -13.80 -2.92
CA VAL A 522 -7.56 -13.15 -2.38
C VAL A 522 -7.92 -12.27 -1.18
N THR A 523 -8.89 -11.38 -1.32
CA THR A 523 -9.20 -10.38 -0.30
C THR A 523 -9.92 -10.95 0.92
N THR A 524 -10.58 -12.11 0.80
CA THR A 524 -11.20 -12.82 1.93
C THR A 524 -10.36 -13.97 2.47
N LYS A 525 -9.21 -14.26 1.84
CA LYS A 525 -8.37 -15.45 2.10
C LYS A 525 -9.09 -16.79 1.98
N GLU A 526 -10.25 -16.83 1.33
CA GLU A 526 -11.02 -18.05 1.13
C GLU A 526 -10.60 -18.78 -0.16
N SER A 527 -10.09 -20.00 -0.01
CA SER A 527 -9.59 -20.81 -1.13
C SER A 527 -10.65 -21.74 -1.75
N ARG A 528 -11.77 -21.97 -1.05
CA ARG A 528 -12.86 -22.86 -1.49
C ARG A 528 -13.79 -22.12 -2.45
N ARG A 529 -13.51 -22.21 -3.74
CA ARG A 529 -14.32 -21.59 -4.80
C ARG A 529 -15.82 -21.88 -4.68
N ALA A 530 -16.21 -23.11 -4.36
CA ALA A 530 -17.61 -23.49 -4.19
C ALA A 530 -18.30 -22.76 -3.04
N TYR A 531 -17.57 -22.44 -1.97
CA TYR A 531 -18.10 -21.66 -0.85
C TYR A 531 -18.31 -20.20 -1.26
N ILE A 532 -17.34 -19.58 -1.96
CA ILE A 532 -17.52 -18.24 -2.56
C ILE A 532 -18.77 -18.20 -3.46
N SER A 533 -18.95 -19.21 -4.31
CA SER A 533 -20.16 -19.31 -5.14
C SER A 533 -21.43 -19.35 -4.28
N SER A 534 -21.45 -20.14 -3.21
CA SER A 534 -22.58 -20.20 -2.27
C SER A 534 -22.88 -18.83 -1.65
N LEU A 535 -21.86 -18.08 -1.25
CA LEU A 535 -22.02 -16.73 -0.69
C LEU A 535 -22.60 -15.74 -1.71
N LEU A 536 -22.17 -15.80 -2.98
CA LEU A 536 -22.75 -14.99 -4.05
C LEU A 536 -24.25 -15.27 -4.24
N TRP A 537 -24.67 -16.53 -4.14
CA TRP A 537 -26.09 -16.90 -4.17
C TRP A 537 -26.87 -16.43 -2.93
N GLN A 538 -26.25 -16.46 -1.74
CA GLN A 538 -26.87 -15.90 -0.52
C GLN A 538 -27.09 -14.40 -0.66
N MET A 539 -26.10 -13.68 -1.18
CA MET A 539 -26.19 -12.24 -1.48
C MET A 539 -27.33 -11.96 -2.48
N ARG A 540 -27.45 -12.75 -3.56
CA ARG A 540 -28.57 -12.63 -4.50
C ARG A 540 -29.93 -12.79 -3.84
N LYS A 541 -30.10 -13.80 -2.98
CA LYS A 541 -31.36 -14.01 -2.25
C LYS A 541 -31.72 -12.80 -1.40
N LYS A 542 -30.73 -12.18 -0.75
CA LYS A 542 -30.93 -11.03 0.13
C LYS A 542 -31.32 -9.75 -0.61
N PHE A 543 -30.78 -9.51 -1.80
CA PHE A 543 -30.88 -8.20 -2.47
C PHE A 543 -31.70 -8.18 -3.77
N CYS A 544 -31.91 -9.34 -4.41
CA CYS A 544 -32.55 -9.43 -5.73
C CYS A 544 -33.88 -10.20 -5.69
N VAL A 545 -34.13 -10.99 -4.66
CA VAL A 545 -35.38 -11.72 -4.49
C VAL A 545 -36.21 -10.98 -3.44
N ASN A 546 -37.31 -10.37 -3.86
CA ASN A 546 -38.35 -9.95 -2.93
C ASN A 546 -39.06 -11.23 -2.44
N GLU A 547 -39.04 -11.50 -1.14
CA GLU A 547 -40.03 -12.39 -0.54
C GLU A 547 -41.42 -11.74 -0.55
#